data_AF-A0A2V9RI85-F1
#
_entry.id   AF-A0A2V9RI85-F1
#
_cell.length_a   1.000
_cell.length_b   1.000
_cell.length_c   1.000
_cell.angle_alpha   90.00
_cell.angle_beta   90.00
_cell.angle_gamma   90.00
#
_symmetry.space_group_name_H-M   'P 1'
#
loop_
_entity.id
_entity.type
_entity.pdbx_description
1 polymer ?
#
loop_
_entity_poly.entity_id
_entity_poly.type
_entity_poly.pdbx_seq_one_letter_code
_entity_poly.pdbx_strand_id
1 'polypeptide(L)'
;MAGFLKKLIVLIRDTYYKLEHKIDPMEQVFKRLRHASHLNLFYSPGLSEAEASEKFEALLIRQKNKHTFWAGVDFIISIFTFFLSPILIPLPGPNLFLYYPALRTVSHYLARRGARHGLTVKERRLAPLPLISDIEVVLNQRGSRREFARIHHLAQQLKLEHLPHFLERYSG
;
A
#
# COMPACT_ATOMS: atom_id res chain seq x y z
N MET A 1 29.95 20.16 -2.41
CA MET A 1 28.56 20.14 -1.93
C MET A 1 27.65 19.07 -2.58
N ALA A 2 27.75 18.78 -3.88
CA ALA A 2 26.88 17.81 -4.57
C ALA A 2 26.95 16.35 -4.05
N GLY A 3 28.13 15.88 -3.61
CA GLY A 3 28.31 14.50 -3.11
C GLY A 3 27.64 14.23 -1.76
N PHE A 4 27.54 15.25 -0.89
CA PHE A 4 26.90 15.13 0.42
C PHE A 4 25.37 15.05 0.30
N LEU A 5 24.78 15.92 -0.53
CA LEU A 5 23.35 15.89 -0.87
C LEU A 5 22.93 14.54 -1.46
N LYS A 6 23.73 13.98 -2.37
CA LYS A 6 23.44 12.67 -2.99
C LYS A 6 23.46 11.54 -1.94
N LYS A 7 24.44 11.53 -1.03
CA LYS A 7 24.50 10.56 0.08
C LYS A 7 23.31 10.70 1.04
N LEU A 8 22.91 11.94 1.35
CA LEU A 8 21.76 12.21 2.20
C LEU A 8 20.44 11.73 1.55
N ILE A 9 20.24 11.98 0.26
CA ILE A 9 19.08 11.49 -0.50
C ILE A 9 19.01 9.97 -0.50
N VAL A 10 20.15 9.30 -0.72
CA VAL A 10 20.25 7.84 -0.68
C VAL A 10 19.91 7.31 0.71
N LEU A 11 20.46 7.91 1.77
CA LEU A 11 20.17 7.52 3.15
C LEU A 11 18.69 7.67 3.51
N ILE A 12 18.07 8.81 3.14
CA ILE A 12 16.64 9.07 3.38
C ILE A 12 15.80 8.05 2.62
N ARG A 13 16.12 7.80 1.36
CA ARG A 13 15.44 6.82 0.50
C ARG A 13 15.54 5.41 1.08
N ASP A 14 16.74 4.97 1.46
CA ASP A 14 16.96 3.61 1.96
C ASP A 14 16.32 3.41 3.34
N THR A 15 16.33 4.45 4.18
CA THR A 15 15.60 4.48 5.46
C THR A 15 14.09 4.44 5.23
N TYR A 16 13.59 5.22 4.27
CA TYR A 16 12.18 5.20 3.86
C TYR A 16 11.76 3.80 3.40
N TYR A 17 12.55 3.12 2.55
CA TYR A 17 12.24 1.77 2.10
C TYR A 17 12.22 0.75 3.26
N LYS A 18 13.19 0.83 4.19
CA LYS A 18 13.21 -0.02 5.39
C LYS A 18 11.97 0.17 6.27
N LEU A 19 11.48 1.40 6.38
CA LEU A 19 10.26 1.71 7.12
C LEU A 19 9.01 1.33 6.32
N GLU A 20 9.02 1.49 5.00
CA GLU A 20 7.91 1.17 4.09
C GLU A 20 7.57 -0.31 4.08
N HIS A 21 8.55 -1.21 4.27
CA HIS A 21 8.27 -2.64 4.44
C HIS A 21 7.45 -2.96 5.70
N LYS A 22 7.38 -2.04 6.67
CA LYS A 22 6.47 -2.15 7.83
C LYS A 22 5.09 -1.54 7.58
N ILE A 23 4.93 -0.82 6.47
CA ILE A 23 3.70 -0.13 6.08
C ILE A 23 2.76 -1.10 5.32
N ASP A 24 1.48 -0.76 5.31
CA ASP A 24 0.37 -1.49 4.67
C ASP A 24 0.73 -1.98 3.24
N PRO A 25 0.77 -3.29 2.93
CA PRO A 25 1.15 -3.80 1.61
C PRO A 25 0.32 -3.21 0.47
N MET A 26 -0.97 -2.95 0.72
CA MET A 26 -1.86 -2.31 -0.25
C MET A 26 -1.47 -0.86 -0.55
N GLU A 27 -0.81 -0.17 0.37
CA GLU A 27 -0.30 1.19 0.15
C GLU A 27 0.77 1.22 -0.96
N GLN A 28 1.59 0.17 -1.06
CA GLN A 28 2.57 0.05 -2.14
C GLN A 28 1.90 -0.12 -3.50
N VAL A 29 0.81 -0.89 -3.56
CA VAL A 29 0.00 -1.07 -4.78
C VAL A 29 -0.51 0.28 -5.27
N PHE A 30 -1.13 1.07 -4.39
CA PHE A 30 -1.63 2.40 -4.78
C PHE A 30 -0.50 3.35 -5.13
N LYS A 31 0.62 3.37 -4.40
CA LYS A 31 1.77 4.19 -4.77
C LYS A 31 2.29 3.88 -6.18
N ARG A 32 2.32 2.62 -6.59
CA ARG A 32 2.71 2.22 -7.96
C ARG A 32 1.67 2.65 -8.99
N LEU A 33 0.39 2.59 -8.62
CA LEU A 33 -0.72 3.00 -9.48
C LEU A 33 -0.60 4.43 -9.99
N ARG A 34 0.08 5.34 -9.25
CA ARG A 34 0.30 6.74 -9.66
C ARG A 34 1.03 6.92 -10.99
N HIS A 35 1.75 5.88 -11.44
CA HIS A 35 2.55 5.89 -12.66
C HIS A 35 1.99 4.94 -13.73
N ALA A 36 0.86 4.27 -13.46
CA ALA A 36 0.29 3.30 -14.39
C ALA A 36 -0.35 4.02 -15.58
N SER A 37 -0.03 3.56 -16.80
CA SER A 37 -0.71 3.98 -18.03
C SER A 37 -1.88 3.08 -18.39
N HIS A 38 -1.79 1.80 -18.06
CA HIS A 38 -2.79 0.77 -18.31
C HIS A 38 -3.01 -0.10 -17.06
N LEU A 39 -4.21 -0.68 -16.93
CA LEU A 39 -4.57 -1.57 -15.82
C LEU A 39 -5.14 -2.89 -16.34
N ASN A 40 -4.62 -3.99 -15.82
CA ASN A 40 -5.22 -5.31 -15.95
C ASN A 40 -5.88 -5.67 -14.63
N LEU A 41 -7.21 -5.69 -14.59
CA LEU A 41 -7.98 -6.05 -13.41
C LEU A 41 -8.48 -7.48 -13.57
N PHE A 42 -7.98 -8.37 -12.72
CA PHE A 42 -8.42 -9.75 -12.64
C PHE A 42 -9.49 -9.90 -11.55
N TYR A 43 -10.59 -10.56 -11.88
CA TYR A 43 -11.72 -10.74 -10.96
C TYR A 43 -12.20 -12.20 -10.94
N SER A 44 -12.94 -12.58 -9.89
CA SER A 44 -13.52 -13.91 -9.76
C SER A 44 -14.62 -14.10 -10.81
N PRO A 45 -14.67 -15.25 -11.54
CA PRO A 45 -15.75 -15.57 -12.48
C PRO A 45 -17.17 -15.44 -11.92
N GLY A 46 -17.37 -15.44 -10.60
CA GLY A 46 -18.66 -15.21 -9.97
C GLY A 46 -19.16 -13.75 -10.02
N LEU A 47 -18.31 -12.81 -10.44
CA LEU A 47 -18.68 -11.40 -10.65
C LEU A 47 -18.83 -11.12 -12.15
N SER A 48 -19.80 -10.28 -12.50
CA SER A 48 -19.82 -9.65 -13.81
C SER A 48 -18.71 -8.60 -13.95
N GLU A 49 -18.34 -8.27 -15.18
CA GLU A 49 -17.34 -7.24 -15.47
C GLU A 49 -17.75 -5.86 -14.88
N ALA A 50 -19.05 -5.54 -14.94
CA ALA A 50 -19.60 -4.31 -14.38
C ALA A 50 -19.44 -4.25 -12.85
N GLU A 51 -19.80 -5.33 -12.15
CA GLU A 51 -19.64 -5.42 -10.68
C GLU A 51 -18.16 -5.38 -10.27
N ALA A 52 -17.28 -6.03 -11.03
CA ALA A 52 -15.84 -5.99 -10.79
C ALA A 52 -15.30 -4.56 -10.94
N SER A 53 -15.72 -3.85 -11.98
CA SER A 53 -15.36 -2.45 -12.20
C SER A 53 -15.87 -1.54 -11.07
N GLU A 54 -17.15 -1.66 -10.70
CA GLU A 54 -17.75 -0.87 -9.61
C GLU A 54 -17.03 -1.10 -8.27
N LYS A 55 -16.75 -2.36 -7.92
CA LYS A 55 -16.00 -2.70 -6.70
C LYS A 55 -14.59 -2.14 -6.72
N PHE A 56 -13.91 -2.16 -7.86
CA PHE A 56 -12.59 -1.58 -8.00
C PHE A 56 -12.61 -0.06 -7.82
N GLU A 57 -13.59 0.63 -8.41
CA GLU A 57 -13.75 2.08 -8.23
C GLU A 57 -14.09 2.45 -6.78
N ALA A 58 -15.00 1.71 -6.15
CA ALA A 58 -15.32 1.86 -4.74
C ALA A 58 -14.08 1.66 -3.85
N LEU A 59 -13.23 0.68 -4.15
CA LEU A 59 -11.95 0.47 -3.47
C LEU A 59 -11.04 1.70 -3.64
N LEU A 60 -10.87 2.20 -4.85
CA LEU A 60 -10.03 3.39 -5.11
C LEU A 60 -10.55 4.63 -4.37
N ILE A 61 -11.86 4.87 -4.34
CA ILE A 61 -12.48 5.98 -3.61
C ILE A 61 -12.24 5.83 -2.11
N ARG A 62 -12.50 4.64 -1.55
CA ARG A 62 -12.27 4.35 -0.12
C ARG A 62 -10.81 4.59 0.25
N GLN A 63 -9.88 4.14 -0.59
CA GLN A 63 -8.45 4.25 -0.33
C GLN A 63 -7.99 5.70 -0.48
N LYS A 64 -8.46 6.43 -1.49
CA LYS A 64 -8.23 7.88 -1.59
C LYS A 64 -8.68 8.60 -0.32
N ASN A 65 -9.87 8.28 0.21
CA ASN A 65 -10.41 8.93 1.41
C ASN A 65 -9.60 8.57 2.66
N LYS A 66 -9.33 7.28 2.90
CA LYS A 66 -8.47 6.80 3.99
C LYS A 66 -7.13 7.54 4.01
N HIS A 67 -6.44 7.57 2.87
CA HIS A 67 -5.12 8.20 2.78
C HIS A 67 -5.17 9.73 2.86
N THR A 68 -6.27 10.36 2.44
CA THR A 68 -6.47 11.81 2.66
C THR A 68 -6.59 12.13 4.14
N PHE A 69 -7.39 11.35 4.88
CA PHE A 69 -7.57 11.52 6.32
C PHE A 69 -6.25 11.31 7.07
N TRP A 70 -5.58 10.17 6.87
CA TRP A 70 -4.34 9.85 7.58
C TRP A 70 -3.17 10.76 7.20
N ALA A 71 -3.07 11.23 5.95
CA ALA A 71 -2.09 12.25 5.59
C ALA A 71 -2.30 13.56 6.37
N GLY A 72 -3.56 13.97 6.59
CA GLY A 72 -3.87 15.16 7.39
C GLY A 72 -3.48 14.99 8.86
N VAL A 73 -3.82 13.84 9.45
CA VAL A 73 -3.45 13.50 10.84
C VAL A 73 -1.92 13.50 11.01
N ASP A 74 -1.21 12.76 10.16
CA ASP A 74 0.24 12.66 10.24
C ASP A 74 0.93 14.01 9.98
N PHE A 75 0.37 14.86 9.12
CA PHE A 75 0.88 16.21 8.85
C PHE A 75 0.76 17.11 10.08
N ILE A 76 -0.40 17.11 10.75
CA ILE A 76 -0.62 17.87 11.97
C ILE A 76 0.36 17.41 13.06
N ILE A 77 0.49 16.10 13.27
CA ILE A 77 1.46 15.54 14.22
C ILE A 77 2.87 16.01 13.87
N SER A 78 3.26 15.95 12.60
CA SER A 78 4.58 16.40 12.13
C SER A 78 4.86 17.86 12.48
N ILE A 79 3.86 18.74 12.33
CA ILE A 79 3.97 20.17 12.69
C ILE A 79 4.20 20.32 14.19
N PHE A 80 3.37 19.68 15.02
CA PHE A 80 3.53 19.74 16.48
C PHE A 80 4.89 19.22 16.92
N THR A 81 5.31 18.09 16.36
CA THR A 81 6.62 17.51 16.66
C THR A 81 7.76 18.43 16.24
N PHE A 82 7.67 19.08 15.09
CA PHE A 82 8.68 20.05 14.62
C PHE A 82 8.82 21.23 15.60
N PHE A 83 7.71 21.81 16.04
CA PHE A 83 7.73 22.92 17.00
C PHE A 83 8.16 22.52 18.41
N LEU A 84 7.92 21.27 18.82
CA LEU A 84 8.36 20.74 20.11
C LEU A 84 9.83 20.26 20.07
N SER A 85 10.39 20.04 18.87
CA SER A 85 11.74 19.53 18.68
C SER A 85 12.83 20.33 19.40
N PRO A 86 12.82 21.68 19.46
CA PRO A 86 13.82 22.46 20.19
C PRO A 86 13.90 22.15 21.69
N ILE A 87 12.77 21.76 22.29
CA ILE A 87 12.67 21.38 23.71
C ILE A 87 13.26 19.97 23.93
N LEU A 88 13.25 19.13 22.90
CA LEU A 88 13.76 17.76 22.94
C LEU A 88 15.25 17.65 22.53
N ILE A 89 15.89 18.75 22.10
CA ILE A 89 17.32 18.80 21.74
C ILE A 89 18.28 18.24 22.81
N PRO A 90 18.04 18.39 24.13
CA PRO A 90 18.95 17.86 25.15
C PRO A 90 19.02 16.33 25.22
N LEU A 91 18.11 15.60 24.56
CA LEU A 91 18.11 14.13 24.53
C LEU A 91 19.08 13.62 23.45
N PRO A 92 20.20 12.97 23.82
CA PRO A 92 21.14 12.43 22.84
C PRO A 92 20.51 11.20 22.17
N GLY A 93 20.04 11.37 20.94
CA GLY A 93 19.55 10.27 20.12
C GLY A 93 19.22 10.72 18.70
N PRO A 94 19.21 9.81 17.72
CA PRO A 94 18.73 10.14 16.39
C PRO A 94 17.25 10.49 16.48
N ASN A 95 16.93 11.78 16.37
CA ASN A 95 15.58 12.34 16.27
C ASN A 95 14.76 11.80 15.07
N LEU A 96 15.20 10.72 14.42
CA LEU A 96 14.56 10.07 13.28
C LEU A 96 13.11 9.64 13.58
N PHE A 97 12.81 9.28 14.83
CA PHE A 97 11.44 8.99 15.28
C PHE A 97 10.51 10.20 15.15
N LEU A 98 11.02 11.42 15.37
CA LEU A 98 10.25 12.66 15.25
C LEU A 98 9.88 12.99 13.80
N TYR A 99 10.64 12.46 12.82
CA TYR A 99 10.37 12.62 11.40
C TYR A 99 9.49 11.49 10.81
N TYR A 100 9.16 10.46 11.60
CA TYR A 100 8.33 9.36 11.14
C TYR A 100 6.92 9.81 10.69
N PRO A 101 6.21 10.71 11.40
CA PRO A 101 4.95 11.27 10.92
C PRO A 101 5.09 12.01 9.58
N ALA A 102 6.22 12.69 9.36
CA ALA A 102 6.47 13.40 8.10
C ALA A 102 6.65 12.40 6.94
N LEU A 103 7.40 11.31 7.18
CA LEU A 103 7.55 10.22 6.21
C LEU A 103 6.20 9.55 5.91
N ARG A 104 5.38 9.28 6.94
CA ARG A 104 4.03 8.71 6.76
C ARG A 104 3.10 9.66 5.99
N THR A 105 3.21 10.96 6.22
CA THR A 105 2.47 11.97 5.46
C THR A 105 2.78 11.87 3.97
N VAL A 106 4.07 11.80 3.61
CA VAL A 106 4.50 11.62 2.21
C VAL A 106 4.00 10.30 1.65
N SER A 107 4.12 9.22 2.43
CA SER A 107 3.65 7.88 2.10
C SER A 107 2.17 7.89 1.71
N HIS A 108 1.31 8.44 2.58
CA HIS A 108 -0.13 8.55 2.37
C HIS A 108 -0.48 9.49 1.22
N TYR A 109 0.25 10.59 1.05
CA TYR A 109 0.07 11.48 -0.09
C TYR A 109 0.31 10.76 -1.43
N LEU A 110 1.38 9.97 -1.54
CA LEU A 110 1.68 9.21 -2.76
C LEU A 110 0.63 8.14 -3.04
N ALA A 111 0.16 7.43 -2.03
CA ALA A 111 -0.91 6.44 -2.16
C ALA A 111 -2.25 7.09 -2.55
N ARG A 112 -2.60 8.24 -1.97
CA ARG A 112 -3.77 9.04 -2.36
C ARG A 112 -3.69 9.46 -3.82
N ARG A 113 -2.53 9.96 -4.27
CA ARG A 113 -2.32 10.33 -5.68
C ARG A 113 -2.52 9.14 -6.60
N GLY A 114 -2.00 7.98 -6.21
CA GLY A 114 -2.16 6.75 -6.97
C GLY A 114 -3.60 6.27 -7.05
N ALA A 115 -4.32 6.26 -5.93
CA ALA A 115 -5.75 5.92 -5.92
C ALA A 115 -6.58 6.88 -6.79
N ARG A 116 -6.29 8.19 -6.73
CA ARG A 116 -6.92 9.19 -7.60
C ARG A 116 -6.58 8.97 -9.08
N HIS A 117 -5.32 8.67 -9.39
CA HIS A 117 -4.89 8.40 -10.76
C HIS A 117 -5.53 7.14 -11.32
N GLY A 118 -5.67 6.09 -10.51
CA GLY A 118 -6.37 4.86 -10.89
C GLY A 118 -7.80 5.12 -11.38
N LEU A 119 -8.52 6.06 -10.77
CA LEU A 119 -9.85 6.47 -11.20
C LEU A 119 -9.85 7.15 -12.57
N THR A 120 -8.72 7.73 -13.01
CA THR A 120 -8.61 8.44 -14.29
C THR A 120 -7.99 7.60 -15.41
N VAL A 121 -7.38 6.45 -15.11
CA VAL A 121 -6.83 5.57 -16.15
C VAL A 121 -7.97 5.01 -17.01
N LYS A 122 -7.95 5.34 -18.31
CA LYS A 122 -8.96 4.89 -19.29
C LYS A 122 -8.64 3.51 -19.88
N GLU A 123 -7.37 3.20 -20.07
CA GLU A 123 -6.93 1.90 -20.57
C GLU A 123 -7.03 0.85 -19.47
N ARG A 124 -8.21 0.23 -19.36
CA ARG A 124 -8.49 -0.86 -18.41
C ARG A 124 -8.89 -2.10 -19.18
N ARG A 125 -8.24 -3.22 -18.89
CA ARG A 125 -8.65 -4.54 -19.33
C ARG A 125 -9.12 -5.33 -18.12
N LEU A 126 -10.36 -5.78 -18.17
CA LEU A 126 -10.93 -6.65 -17.16
C LEU A 126 -10.91 -8.08 -17.71
N ALA A 127 -10.52 -9.04 -16.87
CA ALA A 127 -10.52 -10.44 -17.26
C ALA A 127 -10.87 -11.34 -16.06
N PRO A 128 -11.77 -12.31 -16.22
CA PRO A 128 -12.01 -13.29 -15.18
C PRO A 128 -10.77 -14.16 -15.03
N LEU A 129 -10.40 -14.47 -13.79
CA LEU A 129 -9.29 -15.37 -13.49
C LEU A 129 -9.81 -16.46 -12.55
N PRO A 130 -10.06 -17.69 -13.04
CA PRO A 130 -10.63 -18.78 -12.24
C PRO A 130 -9.86 -19.07 -10.95
N LEU A 131 -8.55 -18.86 -10.97
CA LEU A 131 -7.68 -19.04 -9.80
C LEU A 131 -8.01 -18.09 -8.63
N ILE A 132 -8.71 -16.97 -8.89
CA ILE A 132 -9.22 -16.09 -7.82
C ILE A 132 -10.35 -16.78 -7.05
N SER A 133 -11.21 -17.56 -7.70
CA SER A 133 -12.25 -18.33 -7.00
C SER A 133 -11.63 -19.37 -6.07
N ASP A 134 -10.49 -19.97 -6.43
CA ASP A 134 -9.75 -20.86 -5.53
C ASP A 134 -9.26 -20.14 -4.26
N ILE A 135 -8.82 -18.87 -4.40
CA ILE A 135 -8.45 -18.02 -3.26
C ILE A 135 -9.69 -17.70 -2.41
N GLU A 136 -10.82 -17.34 -3.02
CA GLU A 136 -12.07 -17.03 -2.31
C GLU A 136 -12.59 -18.22 -1.49
N VAL A 137 -12.56 -19.43 -2.07
CA VAL A 137 -12.97 -20.66 -1.37
C VAL A 137 -12.10 -20.90 -0.14
N VAL A 138 -10.79 -20.74 -0.29
CA VAL A 138 -9.82 -20.86 0.80
C VAL A 138 -10.14 -19.84 1.90
N LEU A 139 -10.26 -18.56 1.57
CA LEU A 139 -10.53 -17.49 2.55
C LEU A 139 -11.87 -17.67 3.28
N ASN A 140 -12.88 -18.20 2.62
CA ASN A 140 -14.20 -18.44 3.20
C ASN A 140 -14.23 -19.66 4.14
N GLN A 141 -13.26 -20.58 4.05
CA GLN A 141 -13.23 -21.83 4.81
C GLN A 141 -12.46 -21.76 6.15
N ARG A 142 -11.99 -20.57 6.56
CA ARG A 142 -11.30 -20.23 7.82
C ARG A 142 -10.69 -21.41 8.60
N GLY A 143 -9.36 -21.53 8.56
CA GLY A 143 -8.56 -21.87 9.75
C GLY A 143 -7.86 -23.23 9.76
N SER A 144 -7.25 -23.68 8.65
CA SER A 144 -6.39 -24.88 8.71
C SER A 144 -4.98 -24.69 8.16
N ARG A 145 -4.01 -25.45 8.69
CA ARG A 145 -2.62 -25.50 8.17
C ARG A 145 -2.56 -25.94 6.69
N ARG A 146 -3.58 -26.68 6.21
CA ARG A 146 -3.74 -27.08 4.80
C ARG A 146 -4.15 -25.92 3.90
N GLU A 147 -4.94 -24.99 4.41
CA GLU A 147 -5.36 -23.78 3.72
C GLU A 147 -4.15 -22.87 3.41
N PHE A 148 -3.27 -22.69 4.40
CA PHE A 148 -2.03 -21.92 4.23
C PHE A 148 -1.11 -22.53 3.16
N ALA A 149 -0.95 -23.86 3.15
CA ALA A 149 -0.19 -24.55 2.10
C ALA A 149 -0.80 -24.36 0.71
N ARG A 150 -2.14 -24.34 0.60
CA ARG A 150 -2.85 -24.08 -0.66
C ARG A 150 -2.65 -22.64 -1.14
N ILE A 151 -2.69 -21.64 -0.25
CA ILE A 151 -2.37 -20.24 -0.57
C ILE A 151 -0.94 -20.11 -1.10
N HIS A 152 0.04 -20.78 -0.48
CA HIS A 152 1.42 -20.76 -0.95
C HIS A 152 1.57 -21.37 -2.35
N HIS A 153 0.88 -22.46 -2.65
CA HIS A 153 0.88 -23.06 -3.98
C HIS A 153 0.25 -22.12 -5.02
N LEU A 154 -0.89 -21.50 -4.70
CA LEU A 154 -1.55 -20.50 -5.56
C LEU A 154 -0.65 -19.28 -5.80
N ALA A 155 0.06 -18.82 -4.77
CA ALA A 155 1.03 -17.73 -4.87
C ALA A 155 2.18 -18.05 -5.85
N GLN A 156 2.68 -19.28 -5.85
CA GLN A 156 3.69 -19.74 -6.81
C GLN A 156 3.15 -19.77 -8.24
N GLN A 157 1.93 -20.30 -8.44
CA GLN A 157 1.28 -20.35 -9.76
C GLN A 157 1.05 -18.95 -10.35
N LEU A 158 0.67 -17.98 -9.50
CA LEU A 158 0.45 -16.58 -9.90
C LEU A 158 1.74 -15.75 -9.96
N LYS A 159 2.89 -16.29 -9.55
CA LYS A 159 4.14 -15.55 -9.35
C LYS A 159 3.96 -14.34 -8.43
N LEU A 160 3.14 -14.50 -7.38
CA LEU A 160 2.85 -13.47 -6.37
C LEU A 160 3.47 -13.86 -5.03
N GLU A 161 4.79 -13.67 -4.91
CA GLU A 161 5.58 -14.07 -3.73
C GLU A 161 5.03 -13.51 -2.40
N HIS A 162 4.41 -12.33 -2.44
CA HIS A 162 3.87 -11.65 -1.25
C HIS A 162 2.37 -11.88 -1.02
N LEU A 163 1.70 -12.71 -1.83
CA LEU A 163 0.27 -12.99 -1.69
C LEU A 163 -0.10 -13.56 -0.32
N PRO A 164 0.63 -14.54 0.27
CA PRO A 164 0.26 -15.09 1.58
C PRO A 164 0.26 -14.01 2.68
N HIS A 165 1.30 -13.18 2.72
CA HIS A 165 1.41 -12.07 3.67
C HIS A 165 0.32 -11.01 3.47
N PHE A 166 -0.03 -10.73 2.22
CA PHE A 166 -1.13 -9.82 1.90
C PHE A 166 -2.46 -10.35 2.44
N LEU A 167 -2.77 -11.63 2.20
CA LEU A 167 -4.02 -12.24 2.66
C LEU A 167 -4.12 -12.24 4.18
N GLU A 168 -3.08 -12.70 4.89
CA GLU A 168 -3.02 -12.69 6.37
C GLU A 168 -3.40 -11.32 6.98
N ARG A 169 -2.99 -10.23 6.34
CA ARG A 169 -3.25 -8.86 6.81
C ARG A 169 -4.66 -8.34 6.49
N TYR A 170 -5.35 -8.87 5.49
CA TYR A 170 -6.64 -8.33 5.02
C TYR A 170 -7.82 -9.32 5.08
N SER A 171 -7.59 -10.60 5.37
CA SER A 171 -8.65 -11.61 5.51
C SER A 171 -8.98 -11.97 6.96
N GLY A 172 -8.29 -11.38 7.94
CA GLY A 172 -8.53 -11.52 9.37
C GLY A 172 -9.73 -10.72 9.87
#